data_AF-A0A9E0PZK0-F1
#
_entry.id   AF-A0A9E0PZK0-F1
#
_cell.length_a   1.000
_cell.length_b   1.000
_cell.length_c   1.000
_cell.angle_alpha   90.00
_cell.angle_beta   90.00
_cell.angle_gamma   90.00
#
_symmetry.space_group_name_H-M   'P 1'
#
loop_
_entity.id
_entity.type
_entity.pdbx_description
1 polymer ?
#
loop_
_entity_poly.entity_id
_entity_poly.type
_entity_poly.pdbx_seq_one_letter_code
_entity_poly.pdbx_strand_id
1 'polypeptide(L)'
;MSFGDAALAAFVLCAVSGVLLVPGFDAGDGTRSIAGWLLANPGATFLRNLHYWTAQAFLVLTLLHGWDHLRRGTEARLNPGVWLRLVASLPVLAWLMLSGFLLRADAEAQQARRIFEEVLHLVPLAGPMLATLLFGAEDGRLQVIYLHHAVTTTLIVWLVIVDHARRAWGSARAMLVAALGAGVLALLVSPGLHDGLDPVVKGPWFFLGLQELLHWTARPLLVVALTAAALVFVWWLPRWTPPAAARAKRALFAAVAGYFVLCAVVLFVRGENWSLRAEGPAWPAGPGDLQAGPVFTRPGIDAATTPLPMILGRPEGCMACHAGMTGFSPAHPPHTIGCAACHGGQVFTLDPRRAHAGMVLVPGNLADAGRSCGQSACHAEVVPRVERSIMATFAGVIATNRTVFGEDHGDTLPHARGLGHSAADSHLRQLCVDCHLGQAKTVWGPITQESRGGGCNACHLKYSPEALAALAAYVP
;
A
#
# COMPACT_ATOMS: atom_id res chain seq x y z
N MET A 1 -13.99 -28.50 16.99
CA MET A 1 -12.81 -28.10 16.18
C MET A 1 -11.98 -27.18 17.05
N SER A 2 -10.70 -27.48 17.29
CA SER A 2 -9.82 -26.60 18.06
C SER A 2 -9.21 -25.53 17.16
N PHE A 3 -8.68 -24.45 17.75
CA PHE A 3 -7.93 -23.44 16.99
C PHE A 3 -6.71 -24.03 16.28
N GLY A 4 -5.99 -24.97 16.93
CA GLY A 4 -4.85 -25.64 16.30
C GLY A 4 -5.23 -26.49 15.08
N ASP A 5 -6.35 -27.22 15.15
CA ASP A 5 -6.87 -28.00 14.01
C ASP A 5 -7.28 -27.11 12.84
N ALA A 6 -7.92 -25.97 13.14
CA ALA A 6 -8.26 -24.97 12.13
C ALA A 6 -7.03 -24.23 11.57
N ALA A 7 -6.02 -23.95 12.39
CA ALA A 7 -4.76 -23.33 11.96
C ALA A 7 -4.00 -24.25 11.01
N LEU A 8 -3.84 -25.53 11.35
CA LEU A 8 -3.26 -26.54 10.46
C LEU A 8 -4.06 -26.61 9.15
N ALA A 9 -5.40 -26.48 9.22
CA ALA A 9 -6.22 -26.47 8.03
C ALA A 9 -5.97 -25.29 7.10
N ALA A 10 -5.90 -24.10 7.67
CA ALA A 10 -5.57 -22.88 6.94
C ALA A 10 -4.15 -22.95 6.34
N PHE A 11 -3.17 -23.47 7.09
CA PHE A 11 -1.79 -23.64 6.61
C PHE A 11 -1.72 -24.55 5.39
N VAL A 12 -2.38 -25.71 5.43
CA VAL A 12 -2.39 -26.66 4.31
C VAL A 12 -3.03 -26.04 3.07
N LEU A 13 -4.18 -25.38 3.20
CA LEU A 13 -4.85 -24.73 2.07
C LEU A 13 -4.00 -23.57 1.50
N CYS A 14 -3.30 -22.83 2.36
CA CYS A 14 -2.35 -21.80 1.97
C CYS A 14 -1.18 -22.39 1.17
N ALA A 15 -0.57 -23.48 1.66
CA ALA A 15 0.53 -24.15 0.98
C ALA A 15 0.10 -24.69 -0.39
N VAL A 16 -1.06 -25.37 -0.48
CA VAL A 16 -1.58 -25.90 -1.74
C VAL A 16 -1.89 -24.78 -2.74
N SER A 17 -2.58 -23.72 -2.32
CA SER A 17 -2.84 -22.57 -3.19
C SER A 17 -1.55 -21.86 -3.62
N GLY A 18 -0.53 -21.82 -2.77
CA GLY A 18 0.79 -21.28 -3.10
C GLY A 18 1.48 -22.09 -4.20
N VAL A 19 1.50 -23.43 -4.06
CA VAL A 19 2.07 -24.33 -5.08
C VAL A 19 1.36 -24.15 -6.44
N LEU A 20 0.04 -23.95 -6.44
CA LEU A 20 -0.72 -23.72 -7.67
C LEU A 20 -0.43 -22.36 -8.33
N LEU A 21 0.10 -21.38 -7.59
CA LEU A 21 0.48 -20.07 -8.12
C LEU A 21 1.90 -20.05 -8.72
N VAL A 22 2.78 -20.99 -8.31
CA VAL A 22 4.17 -21.06 -8.76
C VAL A 22 4.34 -20.97 -10.29
N PRO A 23 3.57 -21.70 -11.13
CA PRO A 23 3.79 -21.66 -12.57
C PRO A 23 3.52 -20.28 -13.21
N GLY A 24 2.71 -19.45 -12.58
CA GLY A 24 2.31 -18.14 -13.10
C GLY A 24 3.03 -16.96 -12.44
N PHE A 25 3.98 -17.21 -11.53
CA PHE A 25 4.67 -16.18 -10.75
C PHE A 25 6.14 -16.06 -11.15
N ASP A 26 6.55 -14.88 -11.61
CA ASP A 26 7.94 -14.55 -11.87
C ASP A 26 8.54 -13.78 -10.68
N ALA A 27 9.54 -14.38 -10.02
CA ALA A 27 10.27 -13.74 -8.91
C ALA A 27 11.20 -12.60 -9.37
N GLY A 28 11.40 -12.42 -10.68
CA GLY A 28 12.03 -11.23 -11.25
C GLY A 28 11.11 -10.01 -11.27
N ASP A 29 9.79 -10.22 -11.36
CA ASP A 29 8.79 -9.14 -11.46
C ASP A 29 7.44 -9.57 -10.86
N GLY A 30 7.37 -9.52 -9.53
CA GLY A 30 6.18 -9.90 -8.75
C GLY A 30 4.97 -8.99 -9.01
N THR A 31 5.20 -7.69 -9.14
CA THR A 31 4.16 -6.68 -9.42
C THR A 31 3.47 -6.99 -10.74
N ARG A 32 4.25 -7.26 -11.80
CA ARG A 32 3.71 -7.62 -13.11
C ARG A 32 2.95 -8.94 -13.10
N SER A 33 3.48 -9.95 -12.42
CA SER A 33 2.81 -11.26 -12.30
C SER A 33 1.42 -11.10 -11.68
N ILE A 34 1.35 -10.40 -10.55
CA ILE A 34 0.09 -10.18 -9.82
C ILE A 34 -0.86 -9.27 -10.60
N ALA A 35 -0.38 -8.19 -11.20
CA ALA A 35 -1.21 -7.31 -12.01
C ALA A 35 -1.80 -8.03 -13.23
N GLY A 36 -1.02 -8.91 -13.88
CA GLY A 36 -1.50 -9.78 -14.94
C GLY A 36 -2.63 -10.70 -14.49
N TRP A 37 -2.54 -11.26 -13.28
CA TRP A 37 -3.64 -12.05 -12.72
C TRP A 37 -4.89 -11.20 -12.47
N LEU A 38 -4.73 -10.04 -11.84
CA LEU A 38 -5.84 -9.15 -11.48
C LEU A 38 -6.59 -8.63 -12.70
N LEU A 39 -5.88 -8.35 -13.79
CA LEU A 39 -6.44 -7.75 -14.99
C LEU A 39 -6.89 -8.78 -16.03
N ALA A 40 -6.34 -9.99 -16.03
CA ALA A 40 -6.54 -10.93 -17.15
C ALA A 40 -6.88 -12.37 -16.76
N ASN A 41 -6.70 -12.76 -15.49
CA ASN A 41 -6.91 -14.16 -15.07
C ASN A 41 -7.70 -14.24 -13.75
N PRO A 42 -9.04 -14.32 -13.81
CA PRO A 42 -9.87 -14.44 -12.62
C PRO A 42 -9.61 -15.72 -11.82
N GLY A 43 -9.19 -16.82 -12.47
CA GLY A 43 -8.82 -18.07 -11.80
C GLY A 43 -7.56 -17.92 -10.94
N ALA A 44 -6.50 -17.32 -11.49
CA ALA A 44 -5.29 -17.01 -10.75
C ALA A 44 -5.55 -15.97 -9.65
N THR A 45 -6.41 -14.97 -9.90
CA THR A 45 -6.88 -14.03 -8.88
C THR A 45 -7.58 -14.74 -7.73
N PHE A 46 -8.49 -15.68 -8.01
CA PHE A 46 -9.14 -16.48 -6.98
C PHE A 46 -8.13 -17.28 -6.15
N LEU A 47 -7.18 -17.97 -6.80
CA LEU A 47 -6.12 -18.73 -6.11
C LEU A 47 -5.25 -17.82 -5.23
N ARG A 48 -4.86 -16.64 -5.72
CA ARG A 48 -4.14 -15.63 -4.93
C ARG A 48 -4.94 -15.17 -3.73
N ASN A 49 -6.24 -14.88 -3.90
CA ASN A 49 -7.08 -14.45 -2.79
C ASN A 49 -7.24 -15.58 -1.76
N LEU A 50 -7.39 -16.83 -2.21
CA LEU A 50 -7.45 -18.00 -1.34
C LEU A 50 -6.15 -18.15 -0.54
N HIS A 51 -5.00 -18.03 -1.21
CA HIS A 51 -3.69 -18.03 -0.55
C HIS A 51 -3.58 -16.94 0.51
N TYR A 52 -3.98 -15.70 0.18
CA TYR A 52 -3.99 -14.59 1.12
C TYR A 52 -4.89 -14.86 2.34
N TRP A 53 -6.17 -15.22 2.13
CA TRP A 53 -7.13 -15.39 3.22
C TRP A 53 -6.81 -16.58 4.11
N THR A 54 -6.28 -17.67 3.54
CA THR A 54 -5.82 -18.82 4.32
C THR A 54 -4.53 -18.50 5.09
N ALA A 55 -3.63 -17.67 4.56
CA ALA A 55 -2.50 -17.14 5.33
C ALA A 55 -2.94 -16.26 6.51
N GLN A 56 -3.89 -15.34 6.29
CA GLN A 56 -4.45 -14.51 7.38
C GLN A 56 -5.14 -15.37 8.45
N ALA A 57 -5.95 -16.34 8.03
CA ALA A 57 -6.60 -17.28 8.94
C ALA A 57 -5.57 -18.10 9.73
N PHE A 58 -4.51 -18.60 9.08
CA PHE A 58 -3.44 -19.33 9.74
C PHE A 58 -2.76 -18.48 10.84
N LEU A 59 -2.40 -17.23 10.54
CA LEU A 59 -1.81 -16.32 11.51
C LEU A 59 -2.75 -16.11 12.72
N VAL A 60 -3.99 -15.71 12.47
CA VAL A 60 -4.97 -15.41 13.53
C VAL A 60 -5.27 -16.65 14.37
N LEU A 61 -5.50 -17.81 13.75
CA LEU A 61 -5.81 -19.05 14.45
C LEU A 61 -4.61 -19.57 15.25
N THR A 62 -3.38 -19.36 14.77
CA THR A 62 -2.15 -19.70 15.51
C THR A 62 -2.01 -18.82 16.77
N LEU A 63 -2.28 -17.52 16.65
CA LEU A 63 -2.29 -16.60 17.80
C LEU A 63 -3.38 -16.99 18.81
N LEU A 64 -4.59 -17.29 18.35
CA LEU A 64 -5.69 -17.77 19.20
C LEU A 64 -5.37 -19.12 19.86
N HIS A 65 -4.70 -20.02 19.13
CA HIS A 65 -4.25 -21.30 19.67
C HIS A 65 -3.21 -21.11 20.78
N GLY A 66 -2.22 -20.25 20.56
CA GLY A 66 -1.22 -19.90 21.57
C GLY A 66 -1.85 -19.22 22.80
N TRP A 67 -2.79 -18.30 22.59
CA TRP A 67 -3.54 -17.65 23.66
C TRP A 67 -4.35 -18.66 24.49
N ASP A 68 -5.11 -19.57 23.85
CA ASP A 68 -5.89 -20.59 24.53
C ASP A 68 -4.98 -21.52 25.35
N HIS A 69 -3.83 -21.90 24.81
CA HIS A 69 -2.83 -22.74 25.49
C HIS A 69 -2.25 -22.04 26.73
N LEU A 70 -1.81 -20.80 26.58
CA LEU A 70 -1.25 -20.00 27.68
C LEU A 70 -2.28 -19.70 28.77
N ARG A 71 -3.52 -19.39 28.38
CA ARG A 71 -4.63 -19.12 29.30
C ARG A 71 -4.97 -20.36 30.13
N ARG A 72 -4.96 -21.55 29.52
CA ARG A 72 -5.22 -22.83 30.20
C ARG A 72 -4.03 -23.35 31.01
N GLY A 73 -2.85 -22.76 30.85
CA GLY A 73 -1.65 -23.21 31.55
C GLY A 73 -1.10 -24.54 31.04
N THR A 74 -1.44 -24.92 29.81
CA THR A 74 -1.04 -26.20 29.23
C THR A 74 0.41 -26.21 28.77
N GLU A 75 1.07 -25.05 28.67
CA GLU A 75 2.47 -24.94 28.27
C GLU A 75 3.42 -25.59 29.29
N ALA A 76 3.02 -25.62 30.57
CA ALA A 76 3.76 -26.31 31.62
C ALA A 76 3.78 -27.84 31.47
N ARG A 77 2.88 -28.40 30.63
CA ARG A 77 2.82 -29.85 30.36
C ARG A 77 3.73 -30.26 29.21
N LEU A 78 4.28 -29.31 28.46
CA LEU A 78 5.13 -29.58 27.31
C LEU A 78 6.58 -29.81 27.75
N ASN A 79 7.25 -30.73 27.07
CA ASN A 79 8.68 -30.93 27.28
C ASN A 79 9.45 -29.64 26.94
N PRO A 80 10.49 -29.26 27.71
CA PRO A 80 11.23 -28.01 27.50
C PRO A 80 11.79 -27.85 26.08
N GLY A 81 12.24 -28.95 25.46
CA GLY A 81 12.72 -28.93 24.08
C GLY A 81 11.62 -28.65 23.05
N VAL A 82 10.41 -29.16 23.27
CA VAL A 82 9.24 -28.87 22.40
C VAL A 82 8.85 -27.41 22.57
N TRP A 83 8.80 -26.90 23.80
CA TRP A 83 8.50 -25.49 24.06
C TRP A 83 9.51 -24.55 23.40
N LEU A 84 10.81 -24.85 23.50
CA LEU A 84 11.85 -24.08 22.83
C LEU A 84 11.63 -24.04 21.31
N ARG A 85 11.36 -25.18 20.67
CA ARG A 85 11.08 -25.22 19.22
C ARG A 85 9.86 -24.38 18.84
N LEU A 86 8.79 -24.43 19.64
CA LEU A 86 7.60 -23.63 19.39
C LEU A 86 7.89 -22.13 19.49
N VAL A 87 8.60 -21.68 20.53
CA VAL A 87 8.97 -20.27 20.68
C VAL A 87 9.94 -19.83 19.58
N ALA A 88 10.93 -20.67 19.23
CA ALA A 88 11.86 -20.39 18.13
C ALA A 88 11.19 -20.36 16.76
N SER A 89 10.01 -20.97 16.61
CA SER A 89 9.24 -20.90 15.36
C SER A 89 8.50 -19.58 15.16
N LEU A 90 8.32 -18.76 16.20
CA LEU A 90 7.61 -17.47 16.09
C LEU A 90 8.29 -16.48 15.12
N PRO A 91 9.62 -16.25 15.18
CA PRO A 91 10.31 -15.44 14.17
C PRO A 91 10.25 -16.04 12.77
N VAL A 92 10.30 -17.38 12.65
CA VAL A 92 10.20 -18.09 11.37
C VAL A 92 8.82 -17.89 10.75
N LEU A 93 7.76 -17.95 11.55
CA LEU A 93 6.39 -17.65 11.12
C LEU A 93 6.22 -16.18 10.74
N ALA A 94 6.82 -15.26 11.51
CA ALA A 94 6.81 -13.85 11.18
C ALA A 94 7.51 -13.58 9.83
N TRP A 95 8.64 -14.26 9.57
CA TRP A 95 9.33 -14.22 8.29
C TRP A 95 8.53 -14.88 7.16
N LEU A 96 7.82 -15.98 7.41
CA LEU A 96 6.94 -16.61 6.41
C LEU A 96 5.87 -15.62 5.93
N MET A 97 5.24 -14.91 6.87
CA MET A 97 4.23 -13.90 6.56
C MET A 97 4.84 -12.67 5.87
N LEU A 98 6.00 -12.20 6.34
CA LEU A 98 6.69 -11.06 5.74
C LEU A 98 7.14 -11.36 4.31
N SER A 99 7.85 -12.46 4.11
CA SER A 99 8.39 -12.85 2.80
C SER A 99 7.30 -12.97 1.74
N GLY A 100 6.13 -13.52 2.08
CA GLY A 100 4.98 -13.56 1.17
C GLY A 100 4.43 -12.17 0.80
N PHE A 101 4.42 -11.23 1.75
CA PHE A 101 4.08 -9.83 1.49
C PHE A 101 5.10 -9.15 0.58
N LEU A 102 6.40 -9.40 0.80
CA LEU A 102 7.50 -8.83 0.01
C LEU A 102 7.49 -9.30 -1.46
N LEU A 103 6.98 -10.50 -1.73
CA LEU A 103 6.83 -11.01 -3.10
C LEU A 103 5.85 -10.21 -3.96
N ARG A 104 5.03 -9.32 -3.37
CA ARG A 104 4.21 -8.37 -4.14
C ARG A 104 5.04 -7.40 -4.97
N ALA A 105 6.24 -7.07 -4.51
CA ALA A 105 7.19 -6.16 -5.16
C ALA A 105 6.68 -4.73 -5.44
N ASP A 106 5.49 -4.38 -4.95
CA ASP A 106 4.90 -3.05 -5.07
C ASP A 106 5.49 -2.06 -4.05
N ALA A 107 5.03 -0.81 -4.07
CA ALA A 107 5.63 0.25 -3.24
C ALA A 107 5.61 -0.06 -1.73
N GLU A 108 4.54 -0.70 -1.24
CA GLU A 108 4.45 -1.15 0.16
C GLU A 108 5.47 -2.25 0.49
N ALA A 109 5.55 -3.27 -0.38
CA ALA A 109 6.53 -4.34 -0.24
C ALA A 109 7.97 -3.81 -0.28
N GLN A 110 8.28 -2.90 -1.20
CA GLN A 110 9.61 -2.32 -1.33
C GLN A 110 9.98 -1.45 -0.12
N GLN A 111 9.04 -0.65 0.41
CA GLN A 111 9.27 0.12 1.61
C GLN A 111 9.50 -0.78 2.83
N ALA A 112 8.69 -1.83 2.98
CA ALA A 112 8.87 -2.81 4.05
C ALA A 112 10.25 -3.49 3.93
N ARG A 113 10.65 -3.92 2.73
CA ARG A 113 11.97 -4.51 2.46
C ARG A 113 13.10 -3.59 2.93
N ARG A 114 13.10 -2.33 2.48
CA ARG A 114 14.10 -1.33 2.89
C ARG A 114 14.18 -1.19 4.42
N ILE A 115 13.05 -1.05 5.09
CA ILE A 115 13.01 -0.90 6.56
C ILE A 115 13.64 -2.12 7.25
N PHE A 116 13.30 -3.34 6.83
CA PHE A 116 13.81 -4.55 7.47
C PHE A 116 15.29 -4.82 7.14
N GLU A 117 15.73 -4.57 5.91
CA GLU A 117 17.15 -4.65 5.52
C GLU A 117 17.98 -3.68 6.37
N GLU A 118 17.59 -2.40 6.46
CA GLU A 118 18.28 -1.41 7.27
C GLU A 118 18.34 -1.81 8.75
N VAL A 119 17.23 -2.28 9.32
CA VAL A 119 17.19 -2.76 10.72
C VAL A 119 18.14 -3.95 10.94
N LEU A 120 18.26 -4.86 9.97
CA LEU A 120 19.19 -5.99 10.05
C LEU A 120 20.64 -5.53 9.94
N HIS A 121 20.96 -4.58 9.05
CA HIS A 121 22.32 -4.05 8.91
C HIS A 121 22.83 -3.38 10.20
N LEU A 122 21.93 -2.85 11.03
CA LEU A 122 22.30 -2.30 12.34
C LEU A 122 22.77 -3.38 13.34
N VAL A 123 22.46 -4.65 13.12
CA VAL A 123 22.86 -5.73 14.04
C VAL A 123 24.38 -5.97 13.91
N PRO A 124 25.17 -5.78 14.99
CA PRO A 124 26.61 -5.90 14.91
C PRO A 124 27.04 -7.33 14.57
N LEU A 125 28.13 -7.45 13.81
CA LEU A 125 28.80 -8.69 13.36
C LEU A 125 27.99 -9.56 12.38
N ALA A 126 26.71 -9.81 12.66
CA ALA A 126 25.88 -10.73 11.90
C ALA A 126 24.91 -10.04 10.92
N GLY A 127 24.67 -8.73 11.08
CA GLY A 127 23.65 -7.99 10.33
C GLY A 127 23.73 -8.12 8.82
N PRO A 128 24.86 -7.75 8.18
CA PRO A 128 25.03 -7.86 6.74
C PRO A 128 24.86 -9.29 6.22
N MET A 129 25.42 -10.29 6.92
CA MET A 129 25.28 -11.69 6.53
C MET A 129 23.83 -12.17 6.61
N LEU A 130 23.09 -11.75 7.64
CA LEU A 130 21.68 -12.08 7.80
C LEU A 130 20.81 -11.38 6.73
N ALA A 131 21.13 -10.12 6.40
CA ALA A 131 20.46 -9.39 5.32
C ALA A 131 20.67 -10.11 3.98
N THR A 132 21.90 -10.47 3.62
CA THR A 132 22.17 -11.24 2.39
C THR A 132 21.49 -12.61 2.40
N LEU A 133 21.49 -13.30 3.54
CA LEU A 133 20.84 -14.61 3.67
C LEU A 133 19.33 -14.52 3.44
N LEU A 134 18.65 -13.52 3.99
CA LEU A 134 17.20 -13.41 3.96
C LEU A 134 16.67 -12.71 2.69
N PHE A 135 17.35 -11.66 2.23
CA PHE A 135 16.90 -10.80 1.14
C PHE A 135 17.66 -11.01 -0.17
N GLY A 136 18.82 -11.66 -0.12
CA GLY A 136 19.71 -11.84 -1.27
C GLY A 136 20.68 -10.67 -1.45
N ALA A 137 21.31 -10.61 -2.63
CA ALA A 137 22.17 -9.48 -2.98
C ALA A 137 21.33 -8.19 -3.19
N GLU A 138 21.99 -7.04 -3.10
CA GLU A 138 21.40 -5.70 -3.33
C GLU A 138 21.13 -5.42 -4.82
N ASP A 139 20.57 -6.39 -5.56
CA ASP A 139 20.26 -6.27 -6.98
C ASP A 139 18.75 -6.20 -7.27
N GLY A 140 17.94 -6.07 -6.20
CA GLY A 140 16.49 -5.93 -6.28
C GLY A 140 15.74 -7.21 -6.61
N ARG A 141 16.42 -8.33 -6.92
CA ARG A 141 15.75 -9.60 -7.24
C ARG A 141 15.08 -10.17 -6.01
N LEU A 142 13.97 -10.88 -6.23
CA LEU A 142 13.20 -11.53 -5.15
C LEU A 142 13.48 -13.03 -5.05
N GLN A 143 14.42 -13.56 -5.83
CA GLN A 143 14.68 -15.00 -5.93
C GLN A 143 14.95 -15.65 -4.56
N VAL A 144 15.75 -15.00 -3.71
CA VAL A 144 16.08 -15.51 -2.36
C VAL A 144 14.85 -15.47 -1.46
N ILE A 145 14.10 -14.36 -1.47
CA ILE A 145 12.85 -14.21 -0.72
C ILE A 145 11.83 -15.25 -1.18
N TYR A 146 11.71 -15.47 -2.49
CA TYR A 146 10.83 -16.45 -3.09
C TYR A 146 11.17 -17.87 -2.66
N LEU A 147 12.45 -18.26 -2.70
CA LEU A 147 12.88 -19.57 -2.24
C LEU A 147 12.62 -19.76 -0.74
N HIS A 148 12.89 -18.75 0.08
CA HIS A 148 12.60 -18.80 1.51
C HIS A 148 11.11 -18.91 1.78
N HIS A 149 10.28 -18.17 1.06
CA HIS A 149 8.83 -18.20 1.24
C HIS A 149 8.26 -19.55 0.79
N ALA A 150 8.50 -19.93 -0.47
CA ALA A 150 7.88 -21.09 -1.09
C ALA A 150 8.42 -22.43 -0.55
N VAL A 151 9.69 -22.48 -0.13
CA VAL A 151 10.35 -23.73 0.25
C VAL A 151 10.88 -23.67 1.68
N THR A 152 11.94 -22.92 1.96
CA THR A 152 12.70 -23.06 3.21
C THR A 152 11.83 -22.85 4.45
N THR A 153 11.17 -21.70 4.54
CA THR A 153 10.39 -21.28 5.71
C THR A 153 9.10 -22.08 5.81
N THR A 154 8.44 -22.32 4.67
CA THR A 154 7.23 -23.15 4.61
C THR A 154 7.51 -24.57 5.10
N LEU A 155 8.61 -25.20 4.68
CA LEU A 155 8.99 -26.53 5.16
C LEU A 155 9.37 -26.55 6.63
N ILE A 156 10.11 -25.55 7.13
CA ILE A 156 10.45 -25.46 8.56
C ILE A 156 9.16 -25.36 9.39
N VAL A 157 8.24 -24.47 9.03
CA VAL A 157 6.96 -24.30 9.74
C VAL A 157 6.13 -25.58 9.66
N TRP A 158 6.04 -26.22 8.48
CA TRP A 158 5.34 -27.49 8.32
C TRP A 158 5.91 -28.60 9.21
N LEU A 159 7.24 -28.76 9.25
CA LEU A 159 7.92 -29.76 10.09
C LEU A 159 7.65 -29.52 11.58
N VAL A 160 7.70 -28.27 12.04
CA VAL A 160 7.37 -27.90 13.43
C VAL A 160 5.91 -28.22 13.73
N ILE A 161 4.98 -27.93 12.82
CA ILE A 161 3.57 -28.26 12.99
C ILE A 161 3.36 -29.78 13.05
N VAL A 162 3.99 -30.56 12.16
CA VAL A 162 3.87 -32.02 12.16
C VAL A 162 4.44 -32.64 13.44
N ASP A 163 5.59 -32.16 13.93
CA ASP A 163 6.15 -32.64 15.20
C ASP A 163 5.24 -32.31 16.38
N HIS A 164 4.66 -31.09 16.40
CA HIS A 164 3.78 -30.62 17.46
C HIS A 164 2.41 -31.30 17.46
N ALA A 165 1.74 -31.33 16.31
CA ALA A 165 0.37 -31.84 16.15
C ALA A 165 0.32 -33.35 15.91
N ARG A 166 1.46 -33.99 15.61
CA ARG A 166 1.58 -35.40 15.19
C ARG A 166 0.69 -35.75 13.98
N ARG A 167 0.39 -34.75 13.15
CA ARG A 167 -0.49 -34.85 11.98
C ARG A 167 -0.01 -33.88 10.91
N ALA A 168 -0.16 -34.27 9.64
CA ALA A 168 0.16 -33.43 8.49
C ALA A 168 -1.06 -32.70 7.89
N TRP A 169 -2.27 -33.09 8.29
CA TRP A 169 -3.53 -32.56 7.78
C TRP A 169 -4.48 -32.21 8.91
N GLY A 170 -5.29 -31.17 8.72
CA GLY A 170 -6.41 -30.86 9.61
C GLY A 170 -7.52 -31.90 9.47
N SER A 171 -8.44 -31.94 10.45
CA SER A 171 -9.62 -32.79 10.34
C SER A 171 -10.47 -32.43 9.11
N ALA A 172 -11.21 -33.39 8.55
CA ALA A 172 -12.07 -33.14 7.38
C ALA A 172 -13.05 -31.98 7.61
N ARG A 173 -13.57 -31.85 8.85
CA ARG A 173 -14.41 -30.72 9.24
C ARG A 173 -13.65 -29.39 9.19
N ALA A 174 -12.41 -29.35 9.69
CA ALA A 174 -11.58 -28.14 9.65
C ALA A 174 -11.19 -27.76 8.23
N MET A 175 -10.82 -28.74 7.39
CA MET A 175 -10.57 -28.55 5.96
C MET A 175 -11.77 -27.89 5.28
N LEU A 176 -12.97 -28.46 5.48
CA LEU A 176 -14.19 -27.97 4.84
C LEU A 176 -14.55 -26.56 5.30
N VAL A 177 -14.51 -26.28 6.60
CA VAL A 177 -14.82 -24.95 7.13
C VAL A 177 -13.82 -23.90 6.65
N ALA A 178 -12.52 -24.21 6.67
CA ALA A 178 -11.48 -23.30 6.18
C ALA A 178 -11.62 -23.05 4.67
N ALA A 179 -11.87 -24.10 3.88
CA ALA A 179 -12.05 -23.99 2.43
C ALA A 179 -13.30 -23.17 2.06
N LEU A 180 -14.43 -23.41 2.71
CA LEU A 180 -15.66 -22.66 2.45
C LEU A 180 -15.52 -21.20 2.91
N GLY A 181 -15.03 -20.97 4.13
CA GLY A 181 -14.87 -19.61 4.67
C GLY A 181 -13.88 -18.77 3.86
N ALA A 182 -12.67 -19.30 3.64
CA ALA A 182 -11.66 -18.60 2.84
C ALA A 182 -12.03 -18.55 1.36
N GLY A 183 -12.74 -19.55 0.82
CA GLY A 183 -13.24 -19.56 -0.55
C GLY A 183 -14.28 -18.47 -0.81
N VAL A 184 -15.24 -18.28 0.09
CA VAL A 184 -16.22 -17.17 0.01
C VAL A 184 -15.50 -15.82 0.05
N LEU A 185 -14.57 -15.63 0.98
CA LEU A 185 -13.77 -14.41 1.03
C LEU A 185 -12.92 -14.24 -0.23
N ALA A 186 -12.32 -15.31 -0.75
CA ALA A 186 -11.51 -15.28 -1.96
C ALA A 186 -12.31 -14.92 -3.21
N LEU A 187 -13.58 -15.30 -3.26
CA LEU A 187 -14.50 -14.92 -4.34
C LEU A 187 -14.95 -13.46 -4.25
N LEU A 188 -15.11 -12.92 -3.04
CA LEU A 188 -15.78 -11.63 -2.81
C LEU A 188 -14.86 -10.49 -2.43
N VAL A 189 -13.66 -10.76 -1.92
CA VAL A 189 -12.72 -9.76 -1.43
C VAL A 189 -11.31 -10.09 -1.87
N SER A 190 -10.71 -9.21 -2.65
CA SER A 190 -9.35 -9.37 -3.17
C SER A 190 -8.40 -8.39 -2.51
N PRO A 191 -7.23 -8.81 -2.00
CA PRO A 191 -6.18 -7.85 -1.66
C PRO A 191 -5.71 -7.10 -2.90
N GLY A 192 -5.63 -5.77 -2.80
CA GLY A 192 -5.14 -4.90 -3.86
C GLY A 192 -3.64 -5.03 -4.12
N LEU A 193 -3.14 -4.11 -4.93
CA LEU A 193 -1.72 -3.94 -5.24
C LEU A 193 -1.46 -2.44 -5.27
N HIS A 194 -0.39 -1.99 -4.64
CA HIS A 194 -0.11 -0.56 -4.54
C HIS A 194 0.50 -0.05 -5.85
N ASP A 195 0.00 1.05 -6.39
CA ASP A 195 0.36 1.56 -7.74
C ASP A 195 1.67 2.36 -7.78
N GLY A 196 2.13 2.79 -6.60
CA GLY A 196 3.35 3.59 -6.42
C GLY A 196 3.12 5.09 -6.65
N LEU A 197 1.86 5.49 -6.83
CA LEU A 197 1.43 6.88 -6.98
C LEU A 197 0.66 7.35 -5.74
N ASP A 198 -0.09 6.46 -5.09
CA ASP A 198 -0.71 6.76 -3.80
C ASP A 198 0.39 7.08 -2.75
N PRO A 199 0.34 8.24 -2.08
CA PRO A 199 1.35 8.62 -1.09
C PRO A 199 1.27 7.82 0.22
N VAL A 200 0.19 7.07 0.46
CA VAL A 200 -0.03 6.32 1.71
C VAL A 200 0.51 4.91 1.59
N VAL A 201 1.75 4.71 2.09
CA VAL A 201 2.43 3.41 2.05
C VAL A 201 2.43 2.76 3.43
N LYS A 202 1.80 1.59 3.58
CA LYS A 202 1.69 0.87 4.86
C LYS A 202 2.25 -0.56 4.78
N GLY A 203 2.84 -1.02 5.88
CA GLY A 203 3.23 -2.42 6.03
C GLY A 203 2.01 -3.33 6.26
N PRO A 204 2.21 -4.66 6.33
CA PRO A 204 1.11 -5.57 6.63
C PRO A 204 0.52 -5.28 8.03
N TRP A 205 -0.78 -5.49 8.20
CA TRP A 205 -1.54 -5.07 9.40
C TRP A 205 -0.93 -5.56 10.73
N PHE A 206 -0.32 -6.74 10.73
CA PHE A 206 0.34 -7.33 11.92
C PHE A 206 1.70 -6.70 12.25
N PHE A 207 2.27 -5.86 11.38
CA PHE A 207 3.49 -5.08 11.62
C PHE A 207 3.28 -3.57 11.70
N LEU A 208 2.04 -3.07 11.56
CA LEU A 208 1.79 -1.62 11.66
C LEU A 208 2.19 -1.01 12.99
N GLY A 209 1.98 -1.74 14.10
CA GLY A 209 2.45 -1.31 15.42
C GLY A 209 3.98 -1.25 15.49
N LEU A 210 4.68 -2.21 14.88
CA LEU A 210 6.15 -2.17 14.78
C LEU A 210 6.62 -0.98 13.93
N GLN A 211 5.99 -0.76 12.77
CA GLN A 211 6.27 0.38 11.90
C GLN A 211 6.08 1.70 12.66
N GLU A 212 5.00 1.83 13.42
CA GLU A 212 4.77 2.99 14.29
C GLU A 212 5.86 3.13 15.34
N LEU A 213 6.19 2.09 16.11
CA LEU A 213 7.25 2.16 17.14
C LEU A 213 8.60 2.63 16.57
N LEU A 214 8.94 2.22 15.34
CA LEU A 214 10.16 2.65 14.66
C LEU A 214 10.17 4.15 14.31
N HIS A 215 9.01 4.78 14.09
CA HIS A 215 8.93 6.24 13.86
C HIS A 215 9.17 7.06 15.13
N TRP A 216 8.96 6.48 16.32
CA TRP A 216 9.09 7.19 17.61
C TRP A 216 10.48 7.04 18.23
N THR A 217 11.36 6.22 17.67
CA THR A 217 12.67 5.93 18.23
C THR A 217 13.79 6.24 17.24
N ALA A 218 14.77 7.02 17.69
CA ALA A 218 16.04 7.18 16.98
C ALA A 218 16.98 5.96 17.18
N ARG A 219 16.55 4.92 17.91
CA ARG A 219 17.34 3.73 18.22
C ARG A 219 16.59 2.46 17.80
N PRO A 220 16.61 2.08 16.51
CA PRO A 220 15.90 0.89 16.01
C PRO A 220 16.33 -0.41 16.69
N LEU A 221 17.60 -0.53 17.10
CA LEU A 221 18.11 -1.70 17.83
C LEU A 221 17.41 -1.95 19.16
N LEU A 222 16.86 -0.92 19.81
CA LEU A 222 16.05 -1.11 21.02
C LEU A 222 14.81 -1.95 20.73
N VAL A 223 14.17 -1.72 19.59
CA VAL A 223 12.97 -2.46 19.17
C VAL A 223 13.30 -3.92 18.87
N VAL A 224 14.44 -4.16 18.22
CA VAL A 224 14.97 -5.51 17.98
C VAL A 224 15.26 -6.23 19.31
N ALA A 225 15.95 -5.56 20.24
CA ALA A 225 16.27 -6.09 21.55
C ALA A 225 15.02 -6.41 22.39
N LEU A 226 14.01 -5.53 22.35
CA LEU A 226 12.72 -5.76 23.02
C LEU A 226 11.98 -6.96 22.42
N THR A 227 12.03 -7.14 21.10
CA THR A 227 11.44 -8.30 20.43
C THR A 227 12.14 -9.59 20.85
N ALA A 228 13.47 -9.60 20.89
CA ALA A 228 14.25 -10.74 21.38
C ALA A 228 13.97 -11.03 22.87
N ALA A 229 13.87 -10.00 23.70
CA ALA A 229 13.54 -10.13 25.11
C ALA A 229 12.12 -10.71 25.31
N ALA A 230 11.15 -10.33 24.47
CA ALA A 230 9.80 -10.90 24.50
C ALA A 230 9.80 -12.40 24.18
N LEU A 231 10.62 -12.85 23.22
CA LEU A 231 10.77 -14.28 22.92
C LEU A 231 11.39 -15.04 24.10
N VAL A 232 12.46 -14.50 24.69
CA VAL A 232 13.09 -15.10 25.89
C VAL A 232 12.10 -15.15 27.05
N PHE A 233 11.31 -14.11 27.26
CA PHE A 233 10.27 -14.05 28.27
C PHE A 233 9.23 -15.17 28.09
N VAL A 234 8.72 -15.37 26.86
CA VAL A 234 7.77 -16.44 26.57
C VAL A 234 8.43 -17.83 26.73
N TRP A 235 9.66 -18.00 26.27
CA TRP A 235 10.41 -19.25 26.47
C TRP A 235 10.61 -19.62 27.94
N TRP A 236 10.85 -18.62 28.78
CA TRP A 236 11.11 -18.82 30.21
C TRP A 236 9.83 -19.00 31.04
N LEU A 237 8.67 -18.63 30.50
CA LEU A 237 7.37 -18.63 31.19
C LEU A 237 7.02 -19.94 31.95
N PRO A 238 7.24 -21.16 31.41
CA PRO A 238 6.88 -22.39 32.12
C PRO A 238 7.70 -22.67 33.39
N ARG A 239 8.83 -21.98 33.58
CA ARG A 239 9.72 -22.14 34.74
C ARG A 239 9.30 -21.30 35.94
N TRP A 240 8.36 -20.39 35.77
CA TRP A 240 7.90 -19.51 36.85
C TRP A 240 6.94 -20.25 37.79
N THR A 241 6.89 -19.80 39.06
CA THR A 241 5.89 -20.29 40.00
C THR A 241 4.47 -19.96 39.48
N PRO A 242 3.45 -20.79 39.75
CA PRO A 242 2.09 -20.57 39.26
C PRO A 242 1.54 -19.13 39.43
N PRO A 243 1.68 -18.47 40.60
CA PRO A 243 1.20 -17.09 40.76
C PRO A 243 2.01 -16.06 39.97
N ALA A 244 3.32 -16.26 39.82
CA ALA A 244 4.17 -15.40 39.00
C ALA A 244 3.82 -15.56 37.51
N ALA A 245 3.73 -16.81 37.02
CA ALA A 245 3.36 -17.12 35.64
C ALA A 245 1.99 -16.54 35.26
N ALA A 246 1.00 -16.62 36.16
CA ALA A 246 -0.32 -16.04 35.93
C ALA A 246 -0.25 -14.51 35.74
N ARG A 247 0.52 -13.79 36.56
CA ARG A 247 0.74 -12.34 36.41
C ARG A 247 1.48 -12.02 35.12
N ALA A 248 2.53 -12.78 34.80
CA ALA A 248 3.30 -12.63 33.56
C ALA A 248 2.41 -12.77 32.32
N LYS A 249 1.55 -13.78 32.28
CA LYS A 249 0.61 -14.02 31.18
C LYS A 249 -0.38 -12.87 31.02
N ARG A 250 -0.91 -12.32 32.12
CA ARG A 250 -1.80 -11.15 32.06
C ARG A 250 -1.07 -9.93 31.48
N ALA A 251 0.17 -9.69 31.91
CA ALA A 251 1.00 -8.61 31.36
C ALA A 251 1.28 -8.83 29.86
N LEU A 252 1.61 -10.06 29.45
CA LEU A 252 1.81 -10.43 28.05
C LEU A 252 0.53 -10.20 27.22
N PHE A 253 -0.63 -10.64 27.71
CA PHE A 253 -1.90 -10.43 27.00
C PHE A 253 -2.26 -8.96 26.90
N ALA A 254 -2.01 -8.16 27.95
CA ALA A 254 -2.20 -6.71 27.90
C ALA A 254 -1.26 -6.05 26.88
N ALA A 255 0.02 -6.45 26.83
CA ALA A 255 0.99 -5.94 25.87
C ALA A 255 0.61 -6.29 24.42
N VAL A 256 0.20 -7.54 24.16
CA VAL A 256 -0.26 -7.99 22.84
C VAL A 256 -1.54 -7.27 22.43
N ALA A 257 -2.50 -7.09 23.35
CA ALA A 257 -3.71 -6.32 23.08
C ALA A 257 -3.39 -4.85 22.77
N GLY A 258 -2.52 -4.22 23.55
CA GLY A 258 -2.03 -2.86 23.31
C GLY A 258 -1.34 -2.71 21.95
N TYR A 259 -0.55 -3.71 21.54
CA TYR A 259 0.07 -3.76 20.22
C TYR A 259 -0.98 -3.80 19.09
N PHE A 260 -2.02 -4.63 19.20
CA PHE A 260 -3.10 -4.66 18.20
C PHE A 260 -3.93 -3.38 18.18
N VAL A 261 -4.14 -2.73 19.33
CA VAL A 261 -4.75 -1.40 19.38
C VAL A 261 -3.87 -0.39 18.62
N LEU A 262 -2.55 -0.42 18.81
CA LEU A 262 -1.63 0.42 18.06
C LEU A 262 -1.71 0.16 16.55
N CYS A 263 -1.72 -1.12 16.11
CA CYS A 263 -1.92 -1.47 14.70
C CYS A 263 -3.23 -0.89 14.15
N ALA A 264 -4.33 -0.99 14.90
CA ALA A 264 -5.63 -0.45 14.49
C ALA A 264 -5.60 1.07 14.37
N VAL A 265 -5.02 1.77 15.35
CA VAL A 265 -4.85 3.23 15.31
C VAL A 265 -4.05 3.64 14.06
N VAL A 266 -2.93 2.98 13.79
CA VAL A 266 -2.11 3.26 12.60
C VAL A 266 -2.89 3.01 11.30
N LEU A 267 -3.65 1.91 11.24
CA LEU A 267 -4.45 1.57 10.07
C LEU A 267 -5.47 2.66 9.72
N PHE A 268 -6.18 3.19 10.72
CA PHE A 268 -7.28 4.13 10.48
C PHE A 268 -6.87 5.61 10.52
N VAL A 269 -5.83 5.97 11.29
CA VAL A 269 -5.50 7.37 11.60
C VAL A 269 -4.29 7.91 10.85
N ARG A 270 -3.28 7.08 10.57
CA ARG A 270 -2.08 7.53 9.83
C ARG A 270 -2.37 7.67 8.33
N GLY A 271 -1.94 8.79 7.75
CA GLY A 271 -2.05 9.15 6.34
C GLY A 271 -0.68 9.32 5.67
N GLU A 272 -0.62 10.20 4.67
CA GLU A 272 0.59 10.51 3.91
C GLU A 272 1.72 11.01 4.82
N ASN A 273 2.98 10.68 4.47
CA ASN A 273 4.16 11.07 5.24
C ASN A 273 4.09 10.74 6.74
N TRP A 274 3.37 9.68 7.10
CA TRP A 274 3.12 9.27 8.48
C TRP A 274 2.38 10.33 9.33
N SER A 275 1.74 11.32 8.70
CA SER A 275 0.95 12.36 9.37
C SER A 275 -0.40 11.82 9.86
N LEU A 276 -1.06 12.57 10.75
CA LEU A 276 -2.45 12.30 11.11
C LEU A 276 -3.35 12.75 9.97
N ARG A 277 -4.34 11.93 9.61
CA ARG A 277 -5.35 12.30 8.62
C ARG A 277 -6.12 13.53 9.08
N ALA A 278 -6.16 14.58 8.24
CA ALA A 278 -6.87 15.82 8.54
C ALA A 278 -8.37 15.60 8.76
N GLU A 279 -8.97 14.64 8.04
CA GLU A 279 -10.39 14.31 8.12
C GLU A 279 -10.72 13.27 9.20
N GLY A 280 -9.73 12.87 10.01
CA GLY A 280 -9.90 11.89 11.07
C GLY A 280 -9.76 10.43 10.62
N PRO A 281 -10.19 9.47 11.46
CA PRO A 281 -10.07 8.05 11.18
C PRO A 281 -10.93 7.64 9.97
N ALA A 282 -10.32 6.99 8.99
CA ALA A 282 -11.01 6.57 7.76
C ALA A 282 -10.65 5.14 7.39
N TRP A 283 -11.60 4.42 6.77
CA TRP A 283 -11.35 3.09 6.23
C TRP A 283 -10.29 3.16 5.11
N PRO A 284 -9.28 2.28 5.11
CA PRO A 284 -8.32 2.18 4.00
C PRO A 284 -9.03 1.85 2.68
N ALA A 285 -8.87 2.70 1.68
CA ALA A 285 -9.55 2.59 0.40
C ALA A 285 -8.63 2.91 -0.80
N GLY A 286 -7.31 2.84 -0.60
CA GLY A 286 -6.31 3.05 -1.65
C GLY A 286 -6.13 1.83 -2.57
N PRO A 287 -5.33 1.95 -3.64
CA PRO A 287 -5.09 0.87 -4.60
C PRO A 287 -4.53 -0.42 -3.97
N GLY A 288 -3.72 -0.29 -2.92
CA GLY A 288 -3.13 -1.40 -2.16
C GLY A 288 -4.09 -2.11 -1.19
N ASP A 289 -5.27 -1.55 -0.93
CA ASP A 289 -6.20 -2.04 0.08
C ASP A 289 -7.13 -3.15 -0.45
N LEU A 290 -7.99 -3.68 0.44
CA LEU A 290 -8.96 -4.73 0.09
C LEU A 290 -10.05 -4.21 -0.87
N GLN A 291 -10.29 -4.96 -1.95
CA GLN A 291 -11.30 -4.64 -2.95
C GLN A 291 -12.46 -5.63 -2.92
N ALA A 292 -13.68 -5.14 -2.69
CA ALA A 292 -14.89 -5.96 -2.67
C ALA A 292 -15.45 -6.22 -4.08
N GLY A 293 -16.08 -7.38 -4.29
CA GLY A 293 -16.81 -7.74 -5.51
C GLY A 293 -16.42 -9.12 -6.06
N PRO A 294 -17.32 -9.77 -6.82
CA PRO A 294 -17.10 -11.15 -7.29
C PRO A 294 -15.95 -11.20 -8.28
N VAL A 295 -14.96 -12.07 -8.06
CA VAL A 295 -13.77 -12.17 -8.93
C VAL A 295 -14.11 -12.49 -10.39
N PHE A 296 -15.03 -13.44 -10.61
CA PHE A 296 -15.36 -13.94 -11.96
C PHE A 296 -16.31 -13.04 -12.76
N THR A 297 -16.82 -11.97 -12.17
CA THR A 297 -17.68 -11.00 -12.88
C THR A 297 -16.95 -9.72 -13.24
N ARG A 298 -15.65 -9.62 -12.92
CA ARG A 298 -14.87 -8.40 -13.19
C ARG A 298 -14.51 -8.34 -14.68
N PRO A 299 -14.57 -7.14 -15.30
CA PRO A 299 -14.00 -6.95 -16.63
C PRO A 299 -12.51 -7.27 -16.60
N GLY A 300 -12.01 -7.95 -17.62
CA GLY A 300 -10.61 -8.32 -17.77
C GLY A 300 -10.15 -8.11 -19.21
N ILE A 301 -8.84 -7.95 -19.39
CA ILE A 301 -8.22 -8.00 -20.71
C ILE A 301 -8.15 -9.44 -21.19
N ASP A 302 -8.30 -9.62 -22.50
CA ASP A 302 -7.90 -10.86 -23.13
C ASP A 302 -6.37 -10.88 -23.27
N ALA A 303 -5.72 -11.64 -22.38
CA ALA A 303 -4.26 -11.78 -22.36
C ALA A 303 -3.68 -12.36 -23.67
N ALA A 304 -4.49 -13.02 -24.50
CA ALA A 304 -4.03 -13.55 -25.79
C ALA A 304 -3.88 -12.46 -26.86
N THR A 305 -4.60 -11.34 -26.71
CA THR A 305 -4.67 -10.28 -27.74
C THR A 305 -4.14 -8.94 -27.25
N THR A 306 -4.12 -8.70 -25.94
CA THR A 306 -3.67 -7.43 -25.35
C THR A 306 -2.57 -7.68 -24.32
N PRO A 307 -1.29 -7.33 -24.61
CA PRO A 307 -0.25 -7.42 -23.60
C PRO A 307 -0.50 -6.38 -22.50
N LEU A 308 -0.20 -6.74 -21.26
CA LEU A 308 -0.24 -5.79 -20.14
C LEU A 308 0.81 -4.69 -20.38
N PRO A 309 0.42 -3.42 -20.61
CA PRO A 309 1.38 -2.37 -20.88
C PRO A 309 2.12 -2.02 -19.59
N MET A 310 3.45 -2.08 -19.68
CA MET A 310 4.36 -1.68 -18.61
C MET A 310 4.95 -0.33 -18.97
N ILE A 311 4.65 0.69 -18.18
CA ILE A 311 5.07 2.06 -18.44
C ILE A 311 5.80 2.57 -17.20
N LEU A 312 7.04 3.05 -17.38
CA LEU A 312 7.94 3.43 -16.27
C LEU A 312 8.08 2.34 -15.19
N GLY A 313 8.10 1.06 -15.61
CA GLY A 313 8.25 -0.08 -14.71
C GLY A 313 6.99 -0.43 -13.90
N ARG A 314 5.84 0.20 -14.15
CA ARG A 314 4.55 -0.15 -13.53
C ARG A 314 3.52 -0.62 -14.56
N PRO A 315 2.61 -1.54 -14.18
CA PRO A 315 1.45 -1.87 -15.01
C PRO A 315 0.52 -0.67 -15.19
N GLU A 316 -0.02 -0.48 -16.40
CA GLU A 316 -0.88 0.66 -16.75
C GLU A 316 -2.22 0.17 -17.32
N GLY A 317 -3.14 -0.26 -16.45
CA GLY A 317 -4.45 -0.79 -16.85
C GLY A 317 -5.32 0.21 -17.63
N CYS A 318 -5.12 1.52 -17.48
CA CYS A 318 -5.89 2.52 -18.24
C CYS A 318 -5.73 2.32 -19.75
N MET A 319 -4.54 1.92 -20.19
CA MET A 319 -4.24 1.71 -21.61
C MET A 319 -4.97 0.50 -22.21
N ALA A 320 -5.56 -0.39 -21.39
CA ALA A 320 -6.42 -1.46 -21.90
C ALA A 320 -7.66 -0.93 -22.63
N CYS A 321 -8.21 0.20 -22.18
CA CYS A 321 -9.36 0.86 -22.81
C CYS A 321 -8.97 2.14 -23.58
N HIS A 322 -7.89 2.82 -23.15
CA HIS A 322 -7.49 4.14 -23.67
C HIS A 322 -6.26 4.13 -24.60
N ALA A 323 -5.82 2.97 -25.09
CA ALA A 323 -4.68 2.89 -26.02
C ALA A 323 -4.83 3.75 -27.29
N GLY A 324 -6.07 4.00 -27.73
CA GLY A 324 -6.37 4.78 -28.94
C GLY A 324 -6.32 6.31 -28.76
N MET A 325 -6.02 6.80 -27.55
CA MET A 325 -5.98 8.25 -27.31
C MET A 325 -4.79 8.89 -28.04
N THR A 326 -5.05 9.97 -28.79
CA THR A 326 -4.06 10.72 -29.59
C THR A 326 -4.07 12.21 -29.25
N GLY A 327 -3.20 13.01 -29.89
CA GLY A 327 -3.15 14.47 -29.68
C GLY A 327 -2.26 14.94 -28.53
N PHE A 328 -1.47 14.04 -27.94
CA PHE A 328 -0.51 14.39 -26.89
C PHE A 328 0.77 15.01 -27.48
N SER A 329 1.39 15.91 -26.72
CA SER A 329 2.71 16.44 -27.10
C SER A 329 3.75 15.31 -27.18
N PRO A 330 4.78 15.42 -28.02
CA PRO A 330 5.87 14.44 -28.08
C PRO A 330 6.61 14.24 -26.75
N ALA A 331 6.52 15.21 -25.83
CA ALA A 331 7.10 15.13 -24.49
C ALA A 331 6.23 14.38 -23.48
N HIS A 332 4.94 14.15 -23.78
CA HIS A 332 3.98 13.49 -22.88
C HIS A 332 3.16 12.36 -23.53
N PRO A 333 3.76 11.44 -24.30
CA PRO A 333 3.00 10.35 -24.92
C PRO A 333 2.55 9.32 -23.86
N PRO A 334 1.26 8.87 -23.88
CA PRO A 334 0.74 7.90 -22.92
C PRO A 334 1.47 6.56 -22.94
N HIS A 335 2.01 6.12 -24.08
CA HIS A 335 2.77 4.87 -24.17
C HIS A 335 4.15 4.93 -23.48
N THR A 336 4.62 6.12 -23.09
CA THR A 336 5.91 6.32 -22.40
C THR A 336 5.75 6.75 -20.94
N ILE A 337 4.71 7.54 -20.62
CA ILE A 337 4.51 8.09 -19.27
C ILE A 337 3.31 7.45 -18.55
N GLY A 338 2.34 6.94 -19.32
CA GLY A 338 1.09 6.39 -18.80
C GLY A 338 0.06 7.48 -18.51
N CYS A 339 -1.15 7.04 -18.20
CA CYS A 339 -2.24 7.94 -17.84
C CYS A 339 -2.22 8.24 -16.35
N ALA A 340 -1.94 7.21 -15.54
CA ALA A 340 -2.03 7.31 -14.09
C ALA A 340 -0.97 8.24 -13.48
N ALA A 341 0.19 8.41 -14.12
CA ALA A 341 1.23 9.35 -13.65
C ALA A 341 0.69 10.78 -13.47
N CYS A 342 -0.20 11.21 -14.37
CA CYS A 342 -0.77 12.54 -14.34
C CYS A 342 -2.14 12.52 -13.67
N HIS A 343 -2.98 11.58 -14.06
CA HIS A 343 -4.39 11.57 -13.67
C HIS A 343 -4.69 10.71 -12.44
N GLY A 344 -3.76 9.92 -11.92
CA GLY A 344 -4.05 8.94 -10.86
C GLY A 344 -5.02 7.85 -11.33
N GLY A 345 -5.88 7.39 -10.44
CA GLY A 345 -6.80 6.27 -10.69
C GLY A 345 -6.20 4.91 -10.34
N GLN A 346 -7.00 3.85 -10.48
CA GLN A 346 -6.59 2.49 -10.13
C GLN A 346 -6.21 1.68 -11.38
N VAL A 347 -4.91 1.44 -11.55
CA VAL A 347 -4.36 0.75 -12.73
C VAL A 347 -4.52 -0.78 -12.71
N PHE A 348 -4.97 -1.37 -11.60
CA PHE A 348 -5.09 -2.82 -11.43
C PHE A 348 -6.54 -3.34 -11.52
N THR A 349 -7.44 -2.53 -12.07
CA THR A 349 -8.84 -2.90 -12.31
C THR A 349 -9.36 -2.28 -13.60
N LEU A 350 -10.29 -2.98 -14.27
CA LEU A 350 -10.98 -2.49 -15.46
C LEU A 350 -12.46 -2.18 -15.21
N ASP A 351 -12.90 -2.23 -13.95
CA ASP A 351 -14.21 -1.71 -13.57
C ASP A 351 -14.19 -0.17 -13.67
N PRO A 352 -15.02 0.47 -14.51
CA PRO A 352 -14.91 1.91 -14.75
C PRO A 352 -15.04 2.78 -13.50
N ARG A 353 -15.85 2.34 -12.52
CA ARG A 353 -16.03 3.11 -11.27
C ARG A 353 -14.78 3.06 -10.41
N ARG A 354 -14.13 1.90 -10.30
CA ARG A 354 -12.90 1.75 -9.51
C ARG A 354 -11.67 2.28 -10.24
N ALA A 355 -11.55 2.00 -11.53
CA ALA A 355 -10.42 2.45 -12.35
C ALA A 355 -10.31 3.97 -12.31
N HIS A 356 -11.44 4.69 -12.35
CA HIS A 356 -11.47 6.14 -12.26
C HIS A 356 -11.55 6.70 -10.83
N ALA A 357 -11.62 5.86 -9.80
CA ALA A 357 -11.69 6.33 -8.41
C ALA A 357 -10.38 7.03 -8.02
N GLY A 358 -10.49 8.24 -7.48
CA GLY A 358 -9.32 9.05 -7.10
C GLY A 358 -8.59 9.70 -8.27
N MET A 359 -9.15 9.68 -9.49
CA MET A 359 -8.55 10.39 -10.61
C MET A 359 -8.65 11.91 -10.49
N VAL A 360 -7.60 12.60 -10.90
CA VAL A 360 -7.55 14.05 -11.12
C VAL A 360 -7.94 14.35 -12.56
N LEU A 361 -9.03 15.09 -12.75
CA LEU A 361 -9.54 15.43 -14.08
C LEU A 361 -8.59 16.38 -14.83
N VAL A 362 -8.04 17.39 -14.14
CA VAL A 362 -7.19 18.43 -14.72
C VAL A 362 -5.86 18.51 -13.96
N PRO A 363 -4.88 17.64 -14.29
CA PRO A 363 -3.66 17.50 -13.49
C PRO A 363 -2.73 18.71 -13.53
N GLY A 364 -2.92 19.62 -14.49
CA GLY A 364 -2.13 20.85 -14.60
C GLY A 364 -2.54 21.96 -13.63
N ASN A 365 -3.68 21.85 -12.93
CA ASN A 365 -4.07 22.80 -11.87
C ASN A 365 -2.93 22.91 -10.85
N LEU A 366 -2.59 24.12 -10.38
CA LEU A 366 -1.46 24.26 -9.43
C LEU A 366 -1.68 23.46 -8.13
N ALA A 367 -2.93 23.34 -7.68
CA ALA A 367 -3.30 22.52 -6.52
C ALA A 367 -3.00 21.02 -6.71
N ASP A 368 -3.04 20.53 -7.95
CA ASP A 368 -2.79 19.14 -8.32
C ASP A 368 -1.38 18.93 -8.88
N ALA A 369 -0.73 19.99 -9.38
CA ALA A 369 0.54 19.92 -10.08
C ALA A 369 1.63 19.28 -9.24
N GLY A 370 1.63 19.48 -7.91
CA GLY A 370 2.59 18.83 -7.02
C GLY A 370 2.46 17.31 -6.99
N ARG A 371 1.23 16.77 -7.07
CA ARG A 371 0.95 15.33 -7.06
C ARG A 371 0.97 14.68 -8.44
N SER A 372 0.98 15.47 -9.52
CA SER A 372 1.02 14.99 -10.91
C SER A 372 2.36 15.35 -11.57
N CYS A 373 2.49 16.53 -12.16
CA CYS A 373 3.66 16.99 -12.90
C CYS A 373 4.89 17.19 -12.01
N GLY A 374 4.71 17.47 -10.72
CA GLY A 374 5.74 17.80 -9.73
C GLY A 374 6.35 16.58 -9.05
N GLN A 375 6.03 15.37 -9.51
CA GLN A 375 6.66 14.15 -8.99
C GLN A 375 8.16 14.09 -9.34
N SER A 376 8.93 13.33 -8.57
CA SER A 376 10.40 13.29 -8.63
C SER A 376 10.97 12.94 -10.00
N ALA A 377 10.28 12.11 -10.78
CA ALA A 377 10.68 11.73 -12.14
C ALA A 377 10.24 12.72 -13.22
N CYS A 378 9.63 13.85 -12.84
CA CYS A 378 9.02 14.82 -13.74
C CYS A 378 9.55 16.24 -13.47
N HIS A 379 8.67 17.18 -13.12
CA HIS A 379 8.95 18.61 -12.97
C HIS A 379 9.03 19.05 -11.50
N ALA A 380 9.66 18.23 -10.65
CA ALA A 380 9.71 18.43 -9.19
C ALA A 380 10.23 19.80 -8.74
N GLU A 381 11.22 20.35 -9.43
CA GLU A 381 11.78 21.66 -9.12
C GLU A 381 11.02 22.83 -9.77
N VAL A 382 10.25 22.55 -10.83
CA VAL A 382 9.56 23.59 -11.60
C VAL A 382 8.25 23.98 -10.93
N VAL A 383 7.48 23.00 -10.41
CA VAL A 383 6.18 23.27 -9.77
C VAL A 383 6.32 24.28 -8.62
N PRO A 384 7.23 24.10 -7.64
CA PRO A 384 7.41 25.08 -6.55
C PRO A 384 7.86 26.46 -7.06
N ARG A 385 8.63 26.53 -8.16
CA ARG A 385 9.05 27.80 -8.77
C ARG A 385 7.88 28.52 -9.43
N VAL A 386 7.00 27.79 -10.12
CA VAL A 386 5.78 28.36 -10.71
C VAL A 386 4.88 28.89 -9.60
N GLU A 387 4.62 28.12 -8.55
CA GLU A 387 3.79 28.56 -7.42
C GLU A 387 4.33 29.81 -6.72
N ARG A 388 5.66 29.97 -6.63
CA ARG A 388 6.30 31.15 -6.00
C ARG A 388 6.55 32.30 -6.96
N SER A 389 6.16 32.17 -8.23
CA SER A 389 6.42 33.19 -9.24
C SER A 389 5.58 34.45 -9.03
N ILE A 390 6.04 35.58 -9.58
CA ILE A 390 5.27 36.84 -9.59
C ILE A 390 3.90 36.67 -10.29
N MET A 391 3.82 35.76 -11.26
CA MET A 391 2.59 35.46 -11.97
C MET A 391 1.65 34.62 -11.13
N ALA A 392 2.11 33.63 -10.36
CA ALA A 392 1.20 32.85 -9.51
C ALA A 392 0.74 33.63 -8.27
N THR A 393 1.66 34.40 -7.68
CA THR A 393 1.38 35.13 -6.43
C THR A 393 0.54 36.38 -6.66
N PHE A 394 0.72 37.08 -7.78
CA PHE A 394 0.09 38.39 -8.04
C PHE A 394 0.43 39.45 -6.98
N ALA A 395 1.51 39.23 -6.22
CA ALA A 395 1.75 39.90 -4.95
C ALA A 395 1.81 41.43 -5.08
N GLY A 396 2.52 41.94 -6.09
CA GLY A 396 2.66 43.38 -6.31
C GLY A 396 1.35 44.08 -6.66
N VAL A 397 0.48 43.42 -7.43
CA VAL A 397 -0.85 43.98 -7.78
C VAL A 397 -1.76 43.97 -6.55
N ILE A 398 -1.72 42.91 -5.75
CA ILE A 398 -2.51 42.83 -4.50
C ILE A 398 -2.08 43.93 -3.53
N ALA A 399 -0.77 44.07 -3.28
CA ALA A 399 -0.24 45.09 -2.39
C ALA A 399 -0.62 46.50 -2.85
N THR A 400 -0.41 46.81 -4.14
CA THR A 400 -0.76 48.12 -4.72
C THR A 400 -2.25 48.39 -4.61
N ASN A 401 -3.09 47.40 -4.91
CA ASN A 401 -4.54 47.56 -4.86
C ASN A 401 -5.03 47.81 -3.42
N ARG A 402 -4.49 47.09 -2.42
CA ARG A 402 -4.79 47.36 -1.01
C ARG A 402 -4.38 48.77 -0.59
N THR A 403 -3.19 49.24 -0.99
CA THR A 403 -2.75 50.62 -0.75
C THR A 403 -3.72 51.65 -1.34
N VAL A 404 -4.20 51.44 -2.57
CA VAL A 404 -5.15 52.35 -3.23
C VAL A 404 -6.50 52.43 -2.49
N PHE A 405 -6.95 51.31 -1.92
CA PHE A 405 -8.16 51.25 -1.10
C PHE A 405 -7.94 51.69 0.36
N GLY A 406 -6.73 52.11 0.73
CA GLY A 406 -6.38 52.51 2.10
C GLY A 406 -6.31 51.36 3.10
N GLU A 407 -6.17 50.12 2.60
CA GLU A 407 -6.05 48.91 3.42
C GLU A 407 -4.58 48.57 3.69
N ASP A 408 -4.27 48.08 4.90
CA ASP A 408 -2.94 47.58 5.23
C ASP A 408 -2.66 46.26 4.50
N HIS A 409 -1.50 46.17 3.84
CA HIS A 409 -1.06 44.97 3.13
C HIS A 409 -0.19 44.04 3.99
N GLY A 410 0.20 44.46 5.21
CA GLY A 410 1.09 43.72 6.10
C GLY A 410 2.49 43.50 5.54
N ASP A 411 3.34 42.80 6.32
CA ASP A 411 4.74 42.50 5.96
C ASP A 411 4.91 41.19 5.17
N THR A 412 3.86 40.37 5.08
CA THR A 412 3.90 39.08 4.37
C THR A 412 3.56 39.27 2.90
N LEU A 413 4.30 38.61 2.01
CA LEU A 413 4.01 38.63 0.58
C LEU A 413 2.61 38.05 0.31
N PRO A 414 1.65 38.84 -0.21
CA PRO A 414 0.32 38.34 -0.48
C PRO A 414 0.31 37.37 -1.66
N HIS A 415 -0.67 36.48 -1.70
CA HIS A 415 -0.87 35.54 -2.78
C HIS A 415 -2.32 35.59 -3.26
N ALA A 416 -2.54 35.54 -4.57
CA ALA A 416 -3.86 35.52 -5.21
C ALA A 416 -4.83 34.46 -4.65
N ARG A 417 -4.32 33.31 -4.16
CA ARG A 417 -5.15 32.27 -3.53
C ARG A 417 -5.62 32.61 -2.11
N GLY A 418 -4.97 33.58 -1.46
CA GLY A 418 -5.19 33.98 -0.07
C GLY A 418 -5.92 35.33 0.07
N LEU A 419 -6.64 35.76 -0.98
CA LEU A 419 -7.48 36.96 -0.88
C LEU A 419 -8.66 36.73 0.07
N GLY A 420 -8.91 37.69 0.94
CA GLY A 420 -10.07 37.74 1.81
C GLY A 420 -11.28 38.39 1.15
N HIS A 421 -12.07 39.12 1.94
CA HIS A 421 -13.33 39.75 1.53
C HIS A 421 -13.36 41.26 1.77
N SER A 422 -12.20 41.91 1.90
CA SER A 422 -12.12 43.37 1.96
C SER A 422 -12.56 44.00 0.63
N ALA A 423 -12.66 45.33 0.57
CA ALA A 423 -13.03 46.00 -0.67
C ALA A 423 -11.95 45.81 -1.74
N ALA A 424 -10.67 45.92 -1.35
CA ALA A 424 -9.54 45.66 -2.22
C ALA A 424 -9.52 44.22 -2.73
N ASP A 425 -9.63 43.24 -1.83
CA ASP A 425 -9.56 41.83 -2.20
C ASP A 425 -10.77 41.41 -3.04
N SER A 426 -11.96 41.93 -2.74
CA SER A 426 -13.16 41.70 -3.54
C SER A 426 -13.06 42.26 -4.95
N HIS A 427 -12.46 43.45 -5.11
CA HIS A 427 -12.17 44.04 -6.42
C HIS A 427 -11.30 43.11 -7.29
N LEU A 428 -10.24 42.54 -6.72
CA LEU A 428 -9.38 41.61 -7.45
C LEU A 428 -10.05 40.25 -7.71
N ARG A 429 -10.83 39.73 -6.74
CA ARG A 429 -11.60 38.49 -6.90
C ARG A 429 -12.63 38.56 -8.03
N GLN A 430 -13.22 39.73 -8.27
CA GLN A 430 -14.21 39.93 -9.34
C GLN A 430 -13.60 40.24 -10.71
N LEU A 431 -12.28 40.49 -10.78
CA LEU A 431 -11.58 40.83 -12.01
C LEU A 431 -10.49 39.80 -12.32
N CYS A 432 -9.24 40.10 -11.96
CA CYS A 432 -8.09 39.35 -12.41
C CYS A 432 -8.02 37.97 -11.77
N VAL A 433 -8.43 37.86 -10.49
CA VAL A 433 -8.24 36.64 -9.70
C VAL A 433 -9.25 35.56 -10.06
N ASP A 434 -10.42 35.89 -10.61
CA ASP A 434 -11.43 34.92 -11.05
C ASP A 434 -10.94 34.00 -12.19
N CYS A 435 -9.98 34.48 -12.98
CA CYS A 435 -9.41 33.80 -14.14
C CYS A 435 -7.89 33.59 -14.04
N HIS A 436 -7.31 33.83 -12.86
CA HIS A 436 -5.86 33.81 -12.69
C HIS A 436 -5.31 32.39 -12.83
N LEU A 437 -4.06 32.25 -13.30
CA LEU A 437 -3.23 31.04 -13.27
C LEU A 437 -3.53 30.04 -12.13
N GLY A 438 -3.66 30.50 -10.88
CA GLY A 438 -3.92 29.64 -9.71
C GLY A 438 -5.36 29.16 -9.55
N GLN A 439 -6.31 29.68 -10.33
CA GLN A 439 -7.69 29.22 -10.32
C GLN A 439 -7.80 27.83 -10.92
N ALA A 440 -8.64 27.00 -10.29
CA ALA A 440 -8.85 25.64 -10.73
C ALA A 440 -9.69 25.64 -12.00
N LYS A 441 -9.18 25.00 -13.05
CA LYS A 441 -10.01 24.61 -14.19
C LYS A 441 -10.75 23.33 -13.80
N THR A 442 -12.08 23.40 -13.80
CA THR A 442 -12.97 22.30 -13.36
C THR A 442 -13.55 21.49 -14.52
N VAL A 443 -13.49 22.03 -15.74
CA VAL A 443 -13.96 21.39 -16.96
C VAL A 443 -12.79 21.14 -17.90
N TRP A 444 -12.78 19.98 -18.55
CA TRP A 444 -11.85 19.64 -19.62
C TRP A 444 -12.13 20.48 -20.88
N GLY A 445 -11.25 20.40 -21.88
CA GLY A 445 -11.38 21.19 -23.12
C GLY A 445 -10.49 22.45 -23.16
N PRO A 446 -10.57 23.24 -24.25
CA PRO A 446 -9.72 24.39 -24.49
C PRO A 446 -9.89 25.47 -23.42
N ILE A 447 -8.93 26.41 -23.39
CA ILE A 447 -8.99 27.56 -22.50
C ILE A 447 -9.71 28.71 -23.19
N THR A 448 -10.92 29.01 -22.73
CA THR A 448 -11.71 30.18 -23.17
C THR A 448 -11.60 31.29 -22.13
N GLN A 449 -12.26 32.43 -22.35
CA GLN A 449 -12.38 33.48 -21.31
C GLN A 449 -13.09 32.98 -20.04
N GLU A 450 -14.01 32.04 -20.17
CA GLU A 450 -14.82 31.51 -19.06
C GLU A 450 -14.19 30.30 -18.36
N SER A 451 -13.13 29.71 -18.95
CA SER A 451 -12.45 28.54 -18.40
C SER A 451 -10.97 28.82 -18.06
N ARG A 452 -10.60 30.10 -17.88
CA ARG A 452 -9.22 30.52 -17.57
C ARG A 452 -8.82 30.08 -16.16
N GLY A 453 -7.53 29.96 -15.94
CA GLY A 453 -6.94 29.20 -14.84
C GLY A 453 -6.33 27.91 -15.36
N GLY A 454 -6.20 26.90 -14.51
CA GLY A 454 -5.66 25.61 -14.91
C GLY A 454 -4.17 25.41 -14.66
N GLY A 455 -3.50 26.33 -13.95
CA GLY A 455 -2.07 26.25 -13.64
C GLY A 455 -1.21 26.05 -14.88
N CYS A 456 -0.48 24.95 -14.94
CA CYS A 456 0.35 24.57 -16.08
C CYS A 456 -0.45 24.52 -17.39
N ASN A 457 -1.72 24.08 -17.34
CA ASN A 457 -2.55 23.99 -18.53
C ASN A 457 -2.84 25.37 -19.13
N ALA A 458 -2.85 26.45 -18.32
CA ALA A 458 -3.11 27.81 -18.78
C ALA A 458 -2.23 28.22 -19.97
N CYS A 459 -1.00 27.69 -20.02
CA CYS A 459 -0.02 27.96 -21.07
C CYS A 459 0.29 26.74 -21.94
N HIS A 460 0.19 25.52 -21.38
CA HIS A 460 0.61 24.29 -22.06
C HIS A 460 -0.52 23.53 -22.76
N LEU A 461 -1.79 23.85 -22.49
CA LEU A 461 -2.93 23.22 -23.14
C LEU A 461 -3.26 23.96 -24.45
N LYS A 462 -2.77 23.41 -25.57
CA LYS A 462 -3.03 23.93 -26.92
C LYS A 462 -3.90 22.96 -27.71
N TYR A 463 -5.04 23.45 -28.19
CA TYR A 463 -5.85 22.74 -29.16
C TYR A 463 -5.50 23.24 -30.57
N SER A 464 -5.11 22.32 -31.46
CA SER A 464 -5.00 22.62 -32.89
C SER A 464 -6.40 22.76 -33.51
N PRO A 465 -6.54 23.35 -34.71
CA PRO A 465 -7.82 23.38 -35.41
C PRO A 465 -8.47 22.01 -35.54
N GLU A 466 -7.68 20.96 -35.79
CA GLU A 466 -8.13 19.57 -35.89
C GLU A 466 -8.64 19.05 -34.55
N ALA A 467 -7.93 19.34 -33.45
CA ALA A 467 -8.34 18.95 -32.10
C ALA A 467 -9.64 19.66 -31.67
N LEU A 468 -9.82 20.93 -32.05
CA LEU A 468 -11.07 21.67 -31.82
C LEU A 468 -12.23 21.04 -32.60
N ALA A 469 -12.01 20.68 -33.87
CA ALA A 469 -13.02 20.01 -34.68
C ALA A 469 -13.40 18.63 -34.10
N ALA A 470 -12.42 17.84 -33.67
CA ALA A 470 -12.65 16.55 -33.02
C ALA A 470 -13.42 16.70 -31.70
N LEU A 471 -13.08 17.72 -30.89
CA LEU A 471 -13.80 18.02 -29.65
C LEU A 471 -15.26 18.38 -29.92
N ALA A 472 -15.52 19.24 -30.90
CA ALA A 472 -16.87 19.64 -31.29
C ALA A 472 -17.72 18.47 -31.82
N ALA A 473 -17.08 17.44 -32.40
CA ALA A 473 -17.77 16.22 -32.82
C ALA A 473 -18.03 15.24 -31.65
N TYR A 474 -17.23 15.32 -30.58
CA TYR A 474 -17.32 14.42 -29.43
C TYR A 474 -18.30 14.91 -28.35
N VAL A 475 -18.41 16.23 -28.15
CA VAL A 475 -19.41 16.84 -27.26
C VAL A 475 -20.66 17.13 -28.09
N PRO A 476 -21.74 16.33 -27.98
CA PRO A 476 -22.95 16.53 -28.77
C PRO A 476 -23.69 17.82 -28.45
#